data_AF-A0A3E0DX02-F1
#
_entry.id   AF-A0A3E0DX02-F1
#
_cell.length_a   1.000
_cell.length_b   1.000
_cell.length_c   1.000
_cell.angle_alpha   90.00
_cell.angle_beta   90.00
_cell.angle_gamma   90.00
#
_symmetry.space_group_name_H-M   'P 1'
#
loop_
_entity.id
_entity.type
_entity.pdbx_description
1 polymer ?
#
loop_
_entity_poly.entity_id
_entity_poly.type
_entity_poly.pdbx_seq_one_letter_code
_entity_poly.pdbx_strand_id
1 'polypeptide(L)'
;MSENDLEFKKFELDQKIKFEEIEIRKKELDLKLKEQRKISAATIPLILGILTIGYSAFSLFHQNKSNIELEDKKFISSLIAKAIEEKTYLEFSEKIEALNYLGIISIDSNKLAKLKKARFVSEEISIGEVDSSLFNMTKDFGGEEGMVKIFPNYGSKINLPFKESSEPIKWMIVAGGDKNLDGAQFEFGKAKKTGFNKVDIWLKENSYRTVIGSYNSYQSAVEDLFIVRESINKTAYIVRSNSWCKDFEVDSVRKIKICT
;
A
#
# COMPACT_ATOMS: atom_id res chain seq x y z
N MET A 1 -27.64 46.48 -69.16
CA MET A 1 -26.62 45.52 -68.69
C MET A 1 -27.38 44.51 -67.86
N SER A 2 -27.40 43.25 -68.27
CA SER A 2 -28.12 42.21 -67.53
C SER A 2 -27.38 41.90 -66.23
N GLU A 3 -28.10 41.44 -65.21
CA GLU A 3 -27.51 41.05 -63.91
C GLU A 3 -26.37 40.03 -64.09
N ASN A 4 -26.52 39.13 -65.07
CA ASN A 4 -25.52 38.15 -65.48
C ASN A 4 -24.23 38.78 -66.05
N ASP A 5 -24.32 39.92 -66.75
CA ASP A 5 -23.14 40.63 -67.28
C ASP A 5 -22.30 41.26 -66.14
N LEU A 6 -22.95 41.64 -65.05
CA LEU A 6 -22.31 42.25 -63.89
C LEU A 6 -21.57 41.19 -63.07
N GLU A 7 -22.17 40.01 -62.90
CA GLU A 7 -21.53 38.85 -62.25
C GLU A 7 -20.32 38.35 -63.02
N PHE A 8 -20.42 38.27 -64.35
CA PHE A 8 -19.31 37.85 -65.20
C PHE A 8 -18.10 38.81 -65.08
N LYS A 9 -18.34 40.13 -65.10
CA LYS A 9 -17.28 41.13 -64.93
C LYS A 9 -16.66 41.09 -63.52
N LYS A 10 -17.47 40.82 -62.49
CA LYS A 10 -16.98 40.68 -61.12
C LYS A 10 -16.06 39.46 -60.98
N PHE A 11 -16.45 38.34 -61.60
CA PHE A 11 -15.61 37.14 -61.64
C PHE A 11 -14.28 37.37 -62.37
N GLU A 12 -14.29 38.09 -63.49
CA GLU A 12 -13.07 38.42 -64.25
C GLU A 12 -12.11 39.32 -63.44
N LEU A 13 -12.66 40.28 -62.69
CA LEU A 13 -11.90 41.14 -61.77
C LEU A 13 -11.30 40.34 -60.61
N ASP A 14 -12.07 39.47 -59.98
CA ASP A 14 -11.59 38.63 -58.87
C ASP A 14 -10.47 37.67 -59.31
N GLN A 15 -10.55 37.14 -60.54
CA GLN A 15 -9.48 36.34 -61.13
C GLN A 15 -8.20 37.17 -61.30
N LYS A 16 -8.30 38.39 -61.87
CA LYS A 16 -7.13 39.27 -62.05
C LYS A 16 -6.47 39.63 -60.72
N ILE A 17 -7.26 39.95 -59.70
CA ILE A 17 -6.75 40.26 -58.36
C ILE A 17 -5.97 39.06 -57.78
N LYS A 18 -6.50 37.85 -57.90
CA LYS A 18 -5.81 36.63 -57.43
C LYS A 18 -4.50 36.37 -58.17
N PHE A 19 -4.46 36.59 -59.48
CA PHE A 19 -3.23 36.45 -60.26
C PHE A 19 -2.17 37.47 -59.84
N GLU A 20 -2.55 38.73 -59.63
CA GLU A 20 -1.64 39.77 -59.14
C GLU A 20 -1.12 39.47 -57.72
N GLU A 21 -1.99 38.97 -56.82
CA GLU A 21 -1.58 38.57 -55.47
C GLU A 21 -0.54 37.44 -55.48
N ILE A 22 -0.74 36.42 -56.33
CA ILE A 22 0.21 35.32 -56.50
C ILE A 22 1.54 35.84 -57.05
N GLU A 23 1.51 36.77 -58.00
CA GLU A 23 2.72 37.35 -58.57
C GLU A 23 3.51 38.16 -57.54
N ILE A 24 2.82 38.92 -56.69
CA ILE A 24 3.44 39.68 -55.58
C ILE A 24 4.08 38.70 -54.57
N ARG A 25 3.37 37.65 -54.15
CA ARG A 25 3.94 36.64 -53.22
C ARG A 25 5.15 35.93 -53.81
N LYS A 26 5.14 35.65 -55.12
CA LYS A 26 6.28 35.04 -55.81
C LYS A 26 7.49 36.00 -55.82
N LYS A 27 7.28 37.28 -56.11
CA LYS A 27 8.34 38.30 -56.05
C LYS A 27 8.89 38.49 -54.63
N GLU A 28 8.03 38.42 -53.61
CA GLU A 28 8.46 38.50 -52.21
C GLU A 28 9.32 37.30 -51.79
N LEU A 29 8.93 36.07 -52.18
CA LEU A 29 9.71 34.86 -51.94
C LEU A 29 11.07 34.90 -52.66
N ASP A 30 11.10 35.35 -53.92
CA ASP A 30 12.34 35.50 -54.67
C ASP A 30 13.27 36.56 -54.06
N LEU A 31 12.72 37.65 -53.50
CA LEU A 31 13.49 38.65 -52.76
C LEU A 31 14.05 38.06 -51.47
N LYS A 32 13.25 37.33 -50.69
CA LYS A 32 13.71 36.63 -49.47
C LYS A 32 14.79 35.59 -49.77
N LEU A 33 14.69 34.87 -50.88
CA LEU A 33 15.71 33.92 -51.33
C LEU A 33 16.99 34.62 -51.82
N LYS A 34 16.88 35.76 -52.52
CA LYS A 34 18.05 36.58 -52.91
C LYS A 34 18.74 37.21 -51.71
N GLU A 35 17.96 37.61 -50.70
CA GLU A 35 18.48 38.15 -49.45
C GLU A 35 19.17 37.05 -48.61
N GLN A 36 18.59 35.85 -48.55
CA GLN A 36 19.28 34.67 -48.00
C GLN A 36 20.55 34.28 -48.78
N ARG A 37 20.59 34.45 -50.10
CA ARG A 37 21.81 34.21 -50.91
C ARG A 37 22.94 35.22 -50.67
N LYS A 38 22.69 36.36 -50.01
CA LYS A 38 23.75 37.28 -49.55
C LYS A 38 24.43 36.79 -48.27
N ILE A 39 23.86 35.81 -47.56
CA ILE A 39 24.54 35.07 -46.50
C ILE A 39 25.50 34.12 -47.23
N SER A 40 26.80 34.40 -47.15
CA SER A 40 27.81 33.68 -47.92
C SER A 40 27.71 32.17 -47.73
N ALA A 41 27.89 31.38 -48.80
CA ALA A 41 27.84 29.92 -48.75
C ALA A 41 28.78 29.28 -47.70
N ALA A 42 29.77 30.04 -47.19
CA ALA A 42 30.68 29.64 -46.13
C ALA A 42 30.12 29.79 -44.70
N THR A 43 29.09 30.60 -44.46
CA THR A 43 28.53 30.84 -43.11
C THR A 43 27.48 29.80 -42.69
N ILE A 44 26.75 29.22 -43.66
CA ILE A 44 25.79 28.14 -43.44
C ILE A 44 26.42 26.89 -42.76
N PRO A 45 27.56 26.34 -43.24
CA PRO A 45 28.18 25.19 -42.59
C PRO A 45 28.74 25.50 -41.19
N LEU A 46 29.15 26.74 -40.94
CA LEU A 46 29.66 27.17 -39.62
C LEU A 46 28.53 27.24 -38.58
N ILE A 47 27.36 27.75 -38.96
CA ILE A 47 26.16 27.75 -38.10
C ILE A 47 25.68 26.33 -37.83
N LEU A 48 25.64 25.47 -38.86
CA LEU A 48 25.31 24.04 -38.70
C LEU A 48 26.30 23.32 -37.77
N GLY A 49 27.60 23.61 -37.89
CA GLY A 49 28.63 23.06 -37.00
C GLY A 49 28.39 23.43 -35.53
N ILE A 50 28.10 24.71 -35.25
CA ILE A 50 27.82 25.19 -33.88
C ILE A 50 26.53 24.56 -33.33
N LEU A 51 25.47 24.47 -34.15
CA LEU A 51 24.23 23.81 -33.75
C LEU A 51 24.44 22.32 -33.43
N THR A 52 25.28 21.64 -34.20
CA THR A 52 25.59 20.21 -33.97
C THR A 52 26.36 20.02 -32.67
N ILE A 53 27.35 20.88 -32.39
CA ILE A 53 28.10 20.86 -31.12
C ILE A 53 27.17 21.18 -29.95
N GLY A 54 26.34 22.22 -30.07
CA GLY A 54 25.35 22.58 -29.05
C GLY A 54 24.35 21.45 -28.75
N TYR A 55 23.84 20.79 -29.79
CA TYR A 55 22.96 19.64 -29.65
C TYR A 55 23.65 18.45 -28.95
N SER A 56 24.93 18.19 -29.28
CA SER A 56 25.70 17.12 -28.64
C SER A 56 25.98 17.38 -27.15
N ALA A 57 26.28 18.63 -26.77
CA ALA A 57 26.44 19.00 -25.37
C ALA A 57 25.10 18.91 -24.61
N PHE A 58 24.01 19.34 -25.25
CA PHE A 58 22.67 19.26 -24.70
C PHE A 58 22.20 17.81 -24.49
N SER A 59 22.46 16.92 -25.46
CA SER A 59 22.09 15.51 -25.35
C SER A 59 22.89 14.79 -24.27
N LEU A 60 24.20 15.06 -24.14
CA LEU A 60 25.04 14.53 -23.05
C LEU A 60 24.54 14.99 -21.67
N PHE A 61 24.13 16.26 -21.54
CA PHE A 61 23.56 16.77 -20.30
C PHE A 61 22.25 16.05 -19.94
N HIS A 62 21.36 15.87 -20.90
CA HIS A 62 20.11 15.15 -20.68
C HIS A 62 20.31 13.67 -20.36
N GLN A 63 21.27 13.01 -21.02
CA GLN A 63 21.64 11.62 -20.71
C GLN A 63 22.22 11.50 -19.31
N ASN A 64 23.13 12.40 -18.90
CA ASN A 64 23.70 12.39 -17.56
C ASN A 64 22.64 12.61 -16.48
N LYS A 65 21.73 13.57 -16.67
CA LYS A 65 20.60 13.79 -15.77
C LYS A 65 19.70 12.56 -15.66
N SER A 66 19.40 11.92 -16.79
CA SER A 66 18.57 10.71 -16.80
C SER A 66 19.27 9.53 -16.11
N ASN A 67 20.59 9.39 -16.26
CA ASN A 67 21.37 8.37 -15.58
C ASN A 67 21.38 8.57 -14.06
N ILE A 68 21.57 9.81 -13.59
CA ILE A 68 21.50 10.14 -12.16
C ILE A 68 20.11 9.80 -11.60
N GLU A 69 19.02 10.21 -12.28
CA GLU A 69 17.66 9.87 -11.86
C GLU A 69 17.39 8.36 -11.84
N LEU A 70 18.01 7.60 -12.74
CA LEU A 70 17.91 6.13 -12.76
C LEU A 70 18.71 5.49 -11.62
N GLU A 71 19.89 6.02 -11.30
CA GLU A 71 20.70 5.57 -10.16
C GLU A 71 19.98 5.82 -8.84
N ASP A 72 19.37 6.99 -8.66
CA ASP A 72 18.55 7.30 -7.49
C ASP A 72 17.37 6.33 -7.35
N LYS A 73 16.66 6.05 -8.45
CA LYS A 73 15.55 5.07 -8.44
C LYS A 73 16.03 3.66 -8.12
N LYS A 74 17.19 3.24 -8.64
CA LYS A 74 17.79 1.93 -8.32
C LYS A 74 18.20 1.84 -6.87
N PHE A 75 18.81 2.89 -6.33
CA PHE A 75 19.19 2.97 -4.92
C PHE A 75 17.96 2.90 -4.02
N ILE A 76 16.92 3.69 -4.29
CA ILE A 76 15.65 3.64 -3.56
C ILE A 76 15.02 2.24 -3.65
N SER A 77 14.98 1.65 -4.84
CA SER A 77 14.45 0.30 -5.03
C SER A 77 15.24 -0.75 -4.23
N SER A 78 16.56 -0.61 -4.15
CA SER A 78 17.42 -1.49 -3.37
C SER A 78 17.17 -1.35 -1.86
N LEU A 79 16.97 -0.13 -1.36
CA LEU A 79 16.63 0.10 0.05
C LEU A 79 15.26 -0.47 0.42
N ILE A 80 14.26 -0.30 -0.45
CA ILE A 80 12.93 -0.90 -0.26
C ILE A 80 13.03 -2.43 -0.29
N ALA A 81 13.76 -3.01 -1.25
CA ALA A 81 13.97 -4.46 -1.31
C ALA A 81 14.62 -4.99 -0.04
N LYS A 82 15.67 -4.32 0.45
CA LYS A 82 16.34 -4.67 1.71
C LYS A 82 15.39 -4.60 2.91
N ALA A 83 14.52 -3.59 2.96
CA ALA A 83 13.51 -3.51 4.02
C ALA A 83 12.49 -4.67 3.93
N ILE A 84 12.10 -5.10 2.72
CA ILE A 84 11.18 -6.24 2.50
C ILE A 84 11.82 -7.58 2.91
N GLU A 85 13.14 -7.70 2.80
CA GLU A 85 13.90 -8.91 3.19
C GLU A 85 14.00 -9.12 4.70
N GLU A 86 13.59 -8.15 5.53
CA GLU A 86 13.59 -8.30 6.98
C GLU A 86 12.71 -9.46 7.45
N LYS A 87 13.18 -10.18 8.47
CA LYS A 87 12.52 -11.42 8.91
C LYS A 87 11.21 -11.18 9.62
N THR A 88 11.09 -10.05 10.31
CA THR A 88 9.93 -9.72 11.13
C THR A 88 9.21 -8.48 10.62
N TYR A 89 7.87 -8.45 10.78
CA TYR A 89 7.05 -7.28 10.47
C TYR A 89 7.53 -6.01 11.19
N LEU A 90 7.99 -6.14 12.44
CA LEU A 90 8.42 -5.01 13.24
C LEU A 90 9.65 -4.33 12.63
N GLU A 91 10.68 -5.10 12.29
CA GLU A 91 11.90 -4.59 11.64
C GLU A 91 11.59 -3.97 10.27
N PHE A 92 10.73 -4.63 9.48
CA PHE A 92 10.23 -4.09 8.21
C PHE A 92 9.55 -2.72 8.40
N SER A 93 8.62 -2.64 9.36
CA SER A 93 7.84 -1.43 9.63
C SER A 93 8.74 -0.27 10.03
N GLU A 94 9.65 -0.50 10.96
CA GLU A 94 10.58 0.53 11.46
C GLU A 94 11.51 1.02 10.36
N LYS A 95 12.04 0.12 9.51
CA LYS A 95 12.92 0.51 8.40
C LYS A 95 12.19 1.31 7.34
N ILE A 96 10.99 0.90 6.95
CA ILE A 96 10.20 1.64 5.95
C ILE A 96 9.78 3.02 6.49
N GLU A 97 9.36 3.10 7.76
CA GLU A 97 9.01 4.39 8.38
C GLU A 97 10.22 5.32 8.48
N ALA A 98 11.39 4.80 8.84
CA ALA A 98 12.63 5.57 8.86
C ALA A 98 13.01 6.09 7.47
N LEU A 99 12.92 5.26 6.43
CA LEU A 99 13.18 5.68 5.05
C LEU A 99 12.22 6.78 4.59
N ASN A 100 10.94 6.69 4.99
CA ASN A 100 9.93 7.70 4.63
C ASN A 100 10.15 9.01 5.42
N TYR A 101 10.49 8.91 6.70
CA TYR A 101 10.80 10.05 7.55
C TYR A 101 12.03 10.82 7.07
N LEU A 102 13.08 10.11 6.62
CA LEU A 102 14.29 10.71 6.05
C LEU A 102 14.08 11.31 4.65
N GLY A 103 12.89 11.18 4.06
CA GLY A 103 12.59 11.66 2.71
C GLY A 103 13.29 10.88 1.60
N ILE A 104 13.90 9.73 1.93
CA ILE A 104 14.55 8.84 0.94
C ILE A 104 13.47 8.20 0.06
N ILE A 105 12.34 7.83 0.66
CA ILE A 105 11.15 7.41 -0.05
C ILE A 105 10.03 8.41 0.23
N SER A 106 9.27 8.76 -0.80
CA SER A 106 8.08 9.60 -0.67
C SER A 106 6.85 8.74 -0.94
N ILE A 107 6.46 7.93 0.05
CA ILE A 107 5.29 7.06 -0.05
C ILE A 107 4.11 7.74 0.67
N ASP A 108 3.00 7.88 -0.04
CA ASP A 108 1.74 8.33 0.55
C ASP A 108 1.35 7.45 1.76
N SER A 109 0.84 8.06 2.84
CA SER A 109 0.51 7.35 4.09
C SER A 109 -0.43 6.16 3.86
N ASN A 110 -1.36 6.26 2.91
CA ASN A 110 -2.29 5.17 2.60
C ASN A 110 -1.59 4.02 1.86
N LYS A 111 -0.64 4.33 0.96
CA LYS A 111 0.17 3.31 0.28
C LYS A 111 1.09 2.61 1.28
N LEU A 112 1.68 3.36 2.20
CA LEU A 112 2.51 2.83 3.27
C LEU A 112 1.70 1.90 4.18
N ALA A 113 0.52 2.33 4.64
CA ALA A 113 -0.36 1.49 5.45
C ALA A 113 -0.78 0.20 4.73
N LYS A 114 -1.06 0.26 3.42
CA LYS A 114 -1.37 -0.93 2.61
C LYS A 114 -0.19 -1.89 2.52
N LEU A 115 1.02 -1.37 2.31
CA LEU A 115 2.25 -2.19 2.28
C LEU A 115 2.49 -2.88 3.63
N LYS A 116 2.38 -2.12 4.73
CA LYS A 116 2.47 -2.65 6.10
C LYS A 116 1.43 -3.75 6.34
N LYS A 117 0.16 -3.51 5.96
CA LYS A 117 -0.91 -4.50 6.11
C LYS A 117 -0.62 -5.77 5.31
N ALA A 118 -0.22 -5.64 4.05
CA ALA A 118 0.05 -6.80 3.20
C ALA A 118 1.17 -7.69 3.79
N ARG A 119 2.27 -7.07 4.24
CA ARG A 119 3.37 -7.79 4.88
C ARG A 119 2.92 -8.48 6.17
N PHE A 120 2.25 -7.74 7.04
CA PHE A 120 1.72 -8.25 8.31
C PHE A 120 0.82 -9.48 8.11
N VAL A 121 -0.15 -9.38 7.21
CA VAL A 121 -1.11 -10.47 6.94
C VAL A 121 -0.39 -11.70 6.38
N SER A 122 0.59 -11.51 5.49
CA SER A 122 1.36 -12.64 4.94
C SER A 122 2.16 -13.40 6.01
N GLU A 123 2.73 -12.69 6.98
CA GLU A 123 3.51 -13.28 8.06
C GLU A 123 2.61 -14.05 9.05
N GLU A 124 1.54 -13.43 9.52
CA GLU A 124 0.60 -14.05 10.47
C GLU A 124 -0.13 -15.28 9.89
N ILE A 125 -0.45 -15.27 8.59
CA ILE A 125 -1.02 -16.45 7.92
C ILE A 125 0.00 -17.58 7.85
N SER A 126 1.26 -17.28 7.49
CA SER A 126 2.31 -18.31 7.40
C SER A 126 2.56 -19.01 8.74
N ILE A 127 2.50 -18.27 9.86
CA ILE A 127 2.62 -18.83 11.21
C ILE A 127 1.41 -19.73 11.53
N GLY A 128 0.20 -19.28 11.19
CA GLY A 128 -1.03 -20.05 11.43
C GLY A 128 -1.10 -21.37 10.65
N GLU A 129 -0.56 -21.43 9.43
CA GLU A 129 -0.50 -22.65 8.63
C GLU A 129 0.47 -23.68 9.24
N VAL A 130 1.65 -23.25 9.69
CA VAL A 130 2.64 -24.12 10.35
C VAL A 130 2.05 -24.79 11.59
N ASP A 131 1.36 -24.03 12.44
CA ASP A 131 0.71 -24.58 13.65
C ASP A 131 -0.39 -25.59 13.33
N SER A 132 -1.14 -25.38 12.25
CA SER A 132 -2.20 -26.30 11.83
C SER A 132 -1.66 -27.63 11.28
N SER A 133 -0.50 -27.62 10.61
CA SER A 133 0.14 -28.82 10.06
C SER A 133 0.81 -29.68 11.13
N LEU A 134 1.43 -29.06 12.15
CA LEU A 134 1.98 -29.74 13.32
C LEU A 134 0.90 -30.50 14.11
N PHE A 135 -0.33 -29.97 14.18
CA PHE A 135 -1.45 -30.62 14.85
C PHE A 135 -1.95 -31.89 14.13
N ASN A 136 -1.77 -31.96 12.80
CA ASN A 136 -2.19 -33.12 12.01
C ASN A 136 -1.13 -34.24 12.00
N MET A 137 0.16 -33.92 12.15
CA MET A 137 1.21 -34.95 12.26
C MET A 137 1.18 -35.73 13.58
N THR A 138 0.61 -35.19 14.65
CA THR A 138 0.50 -35.89 15.94
C THR A 138 -0.62 -36.94 16.00
N LYS A 139 -1.46 -37.09 14.96
CA LYS A 139 -2.53 -38.10 14.93
C LYS A 139 -2.08 -39.48 14.43
N ASP A 140 -0.95 -39.58 13.72
CA ASP A 140 -0.50 -40.84 13.10
C ASP A 140 0.67 -41.53 13.81
N PHE A 141 1.23 -40.94 14.87
CA PHE A 141 2.30 -41.57 15.65
C PHE A 141 1.77 -42.10 16.98
N GLY A 142 1.16 -43.29 16.92
CA GLY A 142 1.13 -44.19 18.07
C GLY A 142 2.53 -44.75 18.30
N GLY A 143 3.34 -44.09 19.12
CA GLY A 143 4.69 -44.59 19.41
C GLY A 143 5.58 -43.58 20.12
N GLU A 144 5.73 -43.81 21.42
CA GLU A 144 6.83 -43.46 22.32
C GLU A 144 7.32 -42.00 22.45
N GLU A 145 7.56 -41.65 23.73
CA GLU A 145 7.88 -40.32 24.23
C GLU A 145 9.24 -39.80 23.73
N GLY A 146 9.21 -38.88 22.75
CA GLY A 146 10.36 -38.06 22.37
C GLY A 146 10.01 -36.57 22.45
N MET A 147 10.47 -35.87 23.48
CA MET A 147 10.29 -34.41 23.61
C MET A 147 11.09 -33.65 22.54
N VAL A 148 10.40 -33.09 21.55
CA VAL A 148 10.91 -31.92 20.80
C VAL A 148 10.19 -30.68 21.33
N LYS A 149 10.90 -29.87 22.13
CA LYS A 149 10.43 -28.58 22.63
C LYS A 149 10.81 -27.47 21.64
N ILE A 150 9.89 -27.08 20.78
CA ILE A 150 9.93 -25.75 20.14
C ILE A 150 8.52 -25.17 20.13
N PHE A 151 8.11 -24.57 21.25
CA PHE A 151 7.03 -23.58 21.35
C PHE A 151 7.27 -22.69 22.59
N PRO A 152 6.96 -21.39 22.54
CA PRO A 152 6.76 -20.62 23.75
C PRO A 152 5.59 -21.23 24.54
N ASN A 153 5.91 -21.64 25.76
CA ASN A 153 5.10 -22.45 26.65
C ASN A 153 3.88 -21.67 27.19
N TYR A 154 2.73 -21.71 26.51
CA TYR A 154 1.43 -21.56 27.17
C TYR A 154 0.96 -22.95 27.60
N GLY A 155 1.55 -23.40 28.72
CA GLY A 155 1.34 -24.72 29.28
C GLY A 155 0.06 -24.83 30.09
N SER A 156 -0.83 -25.70 29.62
CA SER A 156 -1.60 -26.61 30.47
C SER A 156 -2.22 -27.70 29.60
N LYS A 157 -1.61 -28.89 29.59
CA LYS A 157 -2.24 -30.11 29.05
C LYS A 157 -3.33 -30.54 30.04
N ILE A 158 -4.53 -29.99 29.87
CA ILE A 158 -5.71 -30.45 30.60
C ILE A 158 -6.43 -31.44 29.68
N ASN A 159 -6.36 -32.73 29.99
CA ASN A 159 -7.21 -33.76 29.39
C ASN A 159 -8.63 -33.60 29.98
N LEU A 160 -9.36 -32.58 29.53
CA LEU A 160 -10.80 -32.46 29.77
C LEU A 160 -11.56 -33.18 28.64
N PRO A 161 -12.66 -33.89 28.95
CA PRO A 161 -13.52 -34.45 27.92
C PRO A 161 -14.03 -33.32 27.03
N PHE A 162 -13.57 -33.31 25.78
CA PHE A 162 -13.99 -32.36 24.76
C PHE A 162 -15.43 -32.72 24.35
N LYS A 163 -16.40 -32.10 25.03
CA LYS A 163 -17.77 -32.09 24.53
C LYS A 163 -17.77 -31.24 23.27
N GLU A 164 -17.88 -31.87 22.10
CA GLU A 164 -18.05 -31.20 20.81
C GLU A 164 -19.26 -30.26 20.92
N SER A 165 -18.98 -28.97 21.12
CA SER A 165 -19.98 -27.94 20.92
C SER A 165 -20.23 -27.87 19.42
N SER A 166 -21.50 -28.00 19.02
CA SER A 166 -21.92 -27.85 17.63
C SER A 166 -21.84 -26.40 17.12
N GLU A 167 -21.47 -25.46 17.98
CA GLU A 167 -21.36 -24.07 17.59
C GLU A 167 -20.12 -23.84 16.69
N PRO A 168 -20.28 -23.08 15.59
CA PRO A 168 -19.17 -22.81 14.68
C PRO A 168 -18.09 -22.00 15.41
N ILE A 169 -16.86 -22.50 15.39
CA ILE A 169 -15.69 -21.87 16.02
C ILE A 169 -15.57 -20.43 15.53
N LYS A 170 -15.64 -19.47 16.46
CA LYS A 170 -15.39 -18.05 16.18
C LYS A 170 -13.98 -17.66 16.62
N TRP A 171 -13.37 -16.78 15.84
CA TRP A 171 -12.13 -16.11 16.17
C TRP A 171 -12.43 -14.72 16.73
N MET A 172 -11.66 -14.29 17.71
CA MET A 172 -11.81 -12.98 18.36
C MET A 172 -10.43 -12.35 18.52
N ILE A 173 -10.38 -11.02 18.55
CA ILE A 173 -9.15 -10.29 18.83
C ILE A 173 -9.20 -9.80 20.26
N VAL A 174 -8.22 -10.17 21.09
CA VAL A 174 -8.01 -9.55 22.40
C VAL A 174 -7.14 -8.32 22.18
N ALA A 175 -7.73 -7.14 22.31
CA ALA A 175 -7.03 -5.88 22.10
C ALA A 175 -6.04 -5.59 23.23
N GLY A 176 -6.38 -5.97 24.46
CA GLY A 176 -5.51 -5.80 25.61
C GLY A 176 -6.15 -6.34 26.88
N GLY A 177 -5.52 -6.06 28.02
CA GLY A 177 -6.19 -6.31 29.27
C GLY A 177 -5.50 -5.74 30.49
N ASP A 178 -6.35 -5.36 31.44
CA ASP A 178 -6.02 -4.58 32.61
C ASP A 178 -6.50 -5.27 33.88
N LYS A 179 -5.93 -4.86 35.02
CA LYS A 179 -6.41 -5.29 36.34
C LYS A 179 -7.66 -4.55 36.78
N ASN A 180 -7.94 -3.39 36.19
CA ASN A 180 -9.10 -2.55 36.50
C ASN A 180 -10.03 -2.43 35.29
N LEU A 181 -11.30 -2.13 35.57
CA LEU A 181 -12.32 -1.99 34.54
C LEU A 181 -12.08 -0.72 33.71
N ASP A 182 -11.59 0.35 34.33
CA ASP A 182 -11.37 1.64 33.66
C ASP A 182 -10.32 1.55 32.54
N GLY A 183 -9.25 0.78 32.73
CA GLY A 183 -8.25 0.51 31.69
C GLY A 183 -8.86 -0.21 30.48
N ALA A 184 -9.65 -1.27 30.74
CA ALA A 184 -10.37 -1.97 29.68
C ALA A 184 -11.41 -1.06 28.98
N GLN A 185 -12.09 -0.18 29.72
CA GLN A 185 -13.01 0.80 29.13
C GLN A 185 -12.31 1.82 28.23
N PHE A 186 -11.07 2.20 28.56
CA PHE A 186 -10.27 3.08 27.71
C PHE A 186 -9.97 2.43 26.35
N GLU A 187 -9.53 1.17 26.35
CA GLU A 187 -9.31 0.41 25.11
C GLU A 187 -10.61 0.17 24.34
N PHE A 188 -11.70 -0.16 25.05
CA PHE A 188 -13.04 -0.29 24.47
C PHE A 188 -13.45 0.99 23.74
N GLY A 189 -13.24 2.15 24.38
CA GLY A 189 -13.53 3.46 23.80
C GLY A 189 -12.72 3.74 22.54
N LYS A 190 -11.41 3.39 22.54
CA LYS A 190 -10.58 3.46 21.33
C LYS A 190 -11.12 2.58 20.21
N ALA A 191 -11.44 1.32 20.50
CA ALA A 191 -11.97 0.38 19.53
C ALA A 191 -13.27 0.87 18.88
N LYS A 192 -14.20 1.41 19.67
CA LYS A 192 -15.43 2.03 19.16
C LYS A 192 -15.14 3.24 18.27
N LYS A 193 -14.21 4.11 18.66
CA LYS A 193 -13.81 5.29 17.85
C LYS A 193 -13.15 4.91 16.52
N THR A 194 -12.40 3.80 16.48
CA THR A 194 -11.84 3.23 15.25
C THR A 194 -12.90 2.62 14.33
N GLY A 195 -14.14 2.44 14.81
CA GLY A 195 -15.27 1.96 14.00
C GLY A 195 -15.62 0.49 14.23
N PHE A 196 -15.03 -0.19 15.21
CA PHE A 196 -15.40 -1.57 15.53
C PHE A 196 -16.77 -1.62 16.21
N ASN A 197 -17.73 -2.31 15.60
CA ASN A 197 -19.09 -2.39 16.12
C ASN A 197 -19.26 -3.46 17.21
N LYS A 198 -18.56 -4.59 17.09
CA LYS A 198 -18.59 -5.69 18.07
C LYS A 198 -17.37 -5.57 18.97
N VAL A 199 -17.56 -4.96 20.14
CA VAL A 199 -16.52 -4.82 21.16
C VAL A 199 -17.19 -5.13 22.49
N ASP A 200 -16.56 -5.98 23.28
CA ASP A 200 -17.02 -6.43 24.59
C ASP A 200 -15.86 -6.35 25.60
N ILE A 201 -16.18 -6.29 26.90
CA ILE A 201 -15.20 -6.46 27.98
C ILE A 201 -15.47 -7.79 28.67
N TRP A 202 -14.45 -8.62 28.80
CA TRP A 202 -14.52 -9.95 29.39
C TRP A 202 -13.64 -9.99 30.65
N LEU A 203 -14.16 -10.47 31.78
CA LEU A 203 -13.36 -10.78 32.96
C LEU A 203 -12.85 -12.22 32.83
N LYS A 204 -11.53 -12.38 32.70
CA LYS A 204 -10.86 -13.68 32.63
C LYS A 204 -9.63 -13.67 33.53
N GLU A 205 -9.51 -14.68 34.40
CA GLU A 205 -8.36 -14.85 35.31
C GLU A 205 -8.08 -13.57 36.14
N ASN A 206 -9.15 -12.96 36.65
CA ASN A 206 -9.08 -11.71 37.43
C ASN A 206 -8.49 -10.50 36.67
N SER A 207 -8.58 -10.50 35.35
CA SER A 207 -8.21 -9.37 34.48
C SER A 207 -9.33 -9.06 33.49
N TYR A 208 -9.57 -7.77 33.25
CA TYR A 208 -10.53 -7.29 32.27
C TYR A 208 -9.86 -7.25 30.90
N ARG A 209 -10.45 -7.93 29.92
CA ARG A 209 -9.94 -8.10 28.56
C ARG A 209 -10.88 -7.39 27.60
N THR A 210 -10.34 -6.50 26.78
CA THR A 210 -11.09 -5.87 25.70
C THR A 210 -11.08 -6.81 24.50
N VAL A 211 -12.25 -7.31 24.11
CA VAL A 211 -12.39 -8.29 23.02
C VAL A 211 -13.12 -7.64 21.86
N ILE A 212 -12.55 -7.74 20.66
CA ILE A 212 -13.03 -7.15 19.43
C ILE A 212 -13.43 -8.25 18.45
N GLY A 213 -14.60 -8.07 17.84
CA GLY A 213 -15.08 -8.86 16.73
C GLY A 213 -15.56 -10.25 17.11
N SER A 214 -16.02 -10.96 16.09
CA SER A 214 -16.38 -12.38 16.14
C SER A 214 -16.35 -12.85 14.69
N TYR A 215 -15.22 -13.41 14.30
CA TYR A 215 -14.87 -13.73 12.92
C TYR A 215 -15.10 -15.21 12.63
N ASN A 216 -15.58 -15.51 11.44
CA ASN A 216 -15.81 -16.89 10.99
C ASN A 216 -14.52 -17.55 10.48
N SER A 217 -13.48 -16.77 10.17
CA SER A 217 -12.21 -17.25 9.66
C SER A 217 -11.04 -16.57 10.39
N TYR A 218 -9.92 -17.26 10.49
CA TYR A 218 -8.68 -16.71 11.04
C TYR A 218 -8.17 -15.55 10.19
N GLN A 219 -8.22 -15.69 8.87
CA GLN A 219 -7.78 -14.66 7.92
C GLN A 219 -8.50 -13.33 8.12
N SER A 220 -9.83 -13.33 8.27
CA SER A 220 -10.58 -12.10 8.54
C SER A 220 -10.21 -11.47 9.89
N ALA A 221 -9.88 -12.30 10.89
CA ALA A 221 -9.38 -11.79 12.17
C ALA A 221 -7.96 -11.18 12.03
N VAL A 222 -7.07 -11.76 11.22
CA VAL A 222 -5.73 -11.23 10.94
C VAL A 222 -5.78 -9.88 10.22
N GLU A 223 -6.68 -9.72 9.26
CA GLU A 223 -6.86 -8.46 8.54
C GLU A 223 -7.25 -7.30 9.46
N ASP A 224 -8.11 -7.56 10.44
CA ASP A 224 -8.52 -6.56 11.44
C ASP A 224 -7.49 -6.43 12.58
N LEU A 225 -6.76 -7.50 12.92
CA LEU A 225 -5.69 -7.48 13.91
C LEU A 225 -4.63 -6.42 13.56
N PHE A 226 -4.29 -6.27 12.28
CA PHE A 226 -3.42 -5.20 11.82
C PHE A 226 -3.91 -3.82 12.28
N ILE A 227 -5.20 -3.52 12.04
CA ILE A 227 -5.81 -2.25 12.41
C ILE A 227 -5.80 -2.08 13.92
N VAL A 228 -6.11 -3.14 14.68
CA VAL A 228 -6.11 -3.13 16.15
C VAL A 228 -4.71 -2.85 16.69
N ARG A 229 -3.66 -3.48 16.15
CA ARG A 229 -2.27 -3.28 16.59
C ARG A 229 -1.76 -1.87 16.31
N GLU A 230 -2.11 -1.31 15.16
CA GLU A 230 -1.65 0.03 14.76
C GLU A 230 -2.42 1.15 15.49
N SER A 231 -3.72 0.97 15.76
CA SER A 231 -4.57 2.07 16.25
C SER A 231 -5.00 1.96 17.72
N ILE A 232 -4.99 0.76 18.30
CA ILE A 232 -5.53 0.52 19.65
C ILE A 232 -4.41 0.10 20.60
N ASN A 233 -3.81 -1.07 20.35
CA ASN A 233 -2.79 -1.64 21.22
C ASN A 233 -1.89 -2.64 20.45
N LYS A 234 -0.57 -2.37 20.45
CA LYS A 234 0.45 -3.16 19.74
C LYS A 234 0.54 -4.62 20.20
N THR A 235 0.13 -4.93 21.43
CA THR A 235 0.19 -6.29 21.99
C THR A 235 -1.07 -7.13 21.72
N ALA A 236 -2.00 -6.62 20.90
CA ALA A 236 -3.21 -7.36 20.57
C ALA A 236 -2.91 -8.71 19.91
N TYR A 237 -3.78 -9.70 20.14
CA TYR A 237 -3.60 -11.06 19.63
C TYR A 237 -4.95 -11.74 19.34
N ILE A 238 -4.93 -12.77 18.48
CA ILE A 238 -6.12 -13.53 18.10
C ILE A 238 -6.29 -14.74 19.02
N VAL A 239 -7.54 -15.04 19.36
CA VAL A 239 -7.93 -16.23 20.13
C VAL A 239 -9.11 -16.95 19.49
N ARG A 240 -9.20 -18.27 19.72
CA ARG A 240 -10.42 -19.03 19.42
C ARG A 240 -11.37 -18.93 20.61
N SER A 241 -12.63 -18.61 20.34
CA SER A 241 -13.69 -18.49 21.36
C SER A 241 -13.74 -19.70 22.30
N ASN A 242 -13.88 -20.90 21.73
CA ASN A 242 -14.06 -22.14 22.49
C ASN A 242 -12.86 -22.58 23.36
N SER A 243 -11.63 -22.28 22.96
CA SER A 243 -10.44 -22.61 23.74
C SER A 243 -10.08 -21.52 24.74
N TRP A 244 -10.46 -20.27 24.46
CA TRP A 244 -10.13 -19.14 25.30
C TRP A 244 -11.12 -18.93 26.43
N CYS A 245 -12.42 -19.08 26.17
CA CYS A 245 -13.48 -18.92 27.16
C CYS A 245 -14.66 -19.79 26.74
N LYS A 246 -14.69 -21.02 27.26
CA LYS A 246 -15.62 -22.05 26.80
C LYS A 246 -17.07 -21.66 27.09
N ASP A 247 -17.31 -21.17 28.30
CA ASP A 247 -18.59 -20.70 28.78
C ASP A 247 -18.41 -19.29 29.38
N PHE A 248 -19.44 -18.46 29.29
CA PHE A 248 -19.43 -17.13 29.90
C PHE A 248 -20.79 -16.76 30.47
N GLU A 249 -20.76 -16.02 31.57
CA GLU A 249 -21.93 -15.38 32.18
C GLU A 249 -21.95 -13.89 31.89
N VAL A 250 -23.12 -13.26 31.88
CA VAL A 250 -23.24 -11.80 31.67
C VAL A 250 -23.58 -11.13 32.98
N ASP A 251 -22.68 -10.27 33.45
CA ASP A 251 -22.95 -9.35 34.56
C ASP A 251 -23.81 -8.19 34.03
N SER A 252 -25.10 -8.19 34.35
CA SER A 252 -26.07 -7.20 33.88
C SER A 252 -25.83 -5.79 34.43
N VAL A 253 -25.18 -5.68 35.59
CA VAL A 253 -24.90 -4.40 36.26
C VAL A 253 -23.70 -3.74 35.60
N ARG A 254 -22.60 -4.48 35.45
CA ARG A 254 -21.35 -3.97 34.86
C ARG A 254 -21.33 -4.04 33.34
N LYS A 255 -22.28 -4.78 32.74
CA LYS A 255 -22.37 -5.06 31.30
C LYS A 255 -21.09 -5.70 30.75
N ILE A 256 -20.51 -6.63 31.51
CA ILE A 256 -19.32 -7.38 31.13
C ILE A 256 -19.65 -8.87 31.02
N LYS A 257 -18.85 -9.61 30.24
CA LYS A 257 -18.87 -11.08 30.20
C LYS A 257 -17.89 -11.61 31.23
N ILE A 258 -18.22 -12.68 31.94
CA ILE A 258 -17.34 -13.34 32.91
C ILE A 258 -17.05 -14.73 32.38
N CYS A 259 -15.77 -15.03 32.14
CA CYS A 259 -15.34 -16.38 31.79
C CYS A 259 -15.38 -17.28 33.02
N THR A 260 -16.16 -18.35 32.93
CA THR A 260 -16.31 -19.37 33.97
C THR A 260 -15.53 -20.63 33.63
#